data_AF-A0A1F8CYI2-F1
#
_entry.id   AF-A0A1F8CYI2-F1
#
_cell.length_a   1.000
_cell.length_b   1.000
_cell.length_c   1.000
_cell.angle_alpha   90.00
_cell.angle_beta   90.00
_cell.angle_gamma   90.00
#
_symmetry.space_group_name_H-M   'P 1'
#
loop_
_entity.id
_entity.type
_entity.pdbx_description
1 polymer ?
#
loop_
_entity_poly.entity_id
_entity_poly.type
_entity_poly.pdbx_seq_one_letter_code
_entity_poly.pdbx_strand_id
1 'polypeptide(L)'
;MAWGKIFKYAIYIVLGVLPFLAFYIWYGNNFSPEIFKKIISIQGFRPVGFTNLVWFFITPSFDTSIFRSSWYIFCLISAVFFIFRSEEKGQKIISLSFVYWLVIVMLSSGETDLLAWYRFPAFPFMAISGAWGIRYIFKKADFMTSFLGVGLLLGSRSLLVNAFRPSVSSGVFRFVIPALLTPSLLDSVFNKKTFKLLSRAVIVGVVAVGMWWNVKHIYNAYELACESKTCPMVPSTVLSNLHYPVIWRLFVLGEPTLH
;
A
#
# COMPACT_ATOMS: atom_id res chain seq x y z
N MET A 1 -27.35 27.68 6.57
CA MET A 1 -27.31 27.69 5.09
C MET A 1 -26.59 26.46 4.45
N ALA A 2 -25.99 25.53 5.22
CA ALA A 2 -25.26 24.37 4.65
C ALA A 2 -26.10 23.07 4.48
N TRP A 3 -27.13 22.86 5.30
CA TRP A 3 -27.91 21.62 5.34
C TRP A 3 -28.66 21.29 4.05
N GLY A 4 -29.27 22.29 3.39
CA GLY A 4 -30.00 22.07 2.13
C GLY A 4 -29.10 21.62 0.98
N LYS A 5 -27.84 22.10 0.93
CA LYS A 5 -26.87 21.63 -0.06
C LYS A 5 -26.42 20.19 0.24
N ILE A 6 -26.14 19.87 1.50
CA ILE A 6 -25.76 18.51 1.92
C ILE A 6 -26.87 17.52 1.56
N PHE A 7 -28.13 17.85 1.89
CA PHE A 7 -29.29 17.01 1.59
C PHE A 7 -29.44 16.76 0.08
N LYS A 8 -29.30 17.82 -0.73
CA LYS A 8 -29.32 17.72 -2.20
C LYS A 8 -28.25 16.76 -2.73
N TYR A 9 -27.01 16.86 -2.24
CA TYR A 9 -25.94 15.96 -2.67
C TYR A 9 -26.14 14.52 -2.18
N ALA A 10 -26.66 14.34 -0.96
CA ALA A 10 -27.01 13.01 -0.46
C ALA A 10 -28.07 12.34 -1.34
N ILE A 11 -29.12 13.07 -1.74
CA ILE A 11 -30.13 12.59 -2.69
C ILE A 11 -29.47 12.20 -4.02
N TYR A 12 -28.57 13.02 -4.56
CA TYR A 12 -27.89 12.69 -5.82
C TYR A 12 -27.03 11.42 -5.72
N ILE A 13 -26.37 11.20 -4.58
CA ILE A 13 -25.63 9.95 -4.34
C ILE A 13 -26.59 8.77 -4.30
N VAL A 14 -27.70 8.87 -3.56
CA VAL A 14 -28.69 7.79 -3.48
C VAL A 14 -29.28 7.49 -4.85
N LEU A 15 -29.72 8.51 -5.59
CA LEU A 15 -30.25 8.37 -6.95
C LEU A 15 -29.20 7.80 -7.92
N GLY A 16 -27.92 8.13 -7.73
CA GLY A 16 -26.83 7.58 -8.53
C GLY A 16 -26.55 6.10 -8.24
N VAL A 17 -26.73 5.65 -7.01
CA VAL A 17 -26.49 4.25 -6.58
C VAL A 17 -27.67 3.33 -6.94
N LEU A 18 -28.91 3.84 -6.93
CA LEU A 18 -30.11 3.05 -7.19
C LEU A 18 -30.09 2.26 -8.51
N PRO A 19 -29.66 2.83 -9.67
CA PRO A 19 -29.54 2.07 -10.91
C PRO A 19 -28.59 0.89 -10.82
N PHE A 20 -27.47 1.02 -10.10
CA PHE A 20 -26.52 -0.07 -9.92
C PHE A 20 -27.09 -1.18 -9.03
N LEU A 21 -27.78 -0.80 -7.95
CA LEU A 21 -28.49 -1.76 -7.11
C LEU A 21 -29.59 -2.49 -7.89
N ALA A 22 -30.39 -1.76 -8.67
CA ALA A 22 -31.44 -2.32 -9.49
C ALA A 22 -30.87 -3.30 -10.53
N PHE A 23 -29.78 -2.93 -11.22
CA PHE A 23 -29.11 -3.78 -12.17
C PHE A 23 -28.50 -5.03 -11.51
N TYR A 24 -27.85 -4.88 -10.34
CA TYR A 24 -27.28 -5.99 -9.59
C TYR A 24 -28.34 -7.00 -9.13
N ILE A 25 -29.49 -6.51 -8.62
CA ILE A 25 -30.62 -7.35 -8.24
C ILE A 25 -31.25 -8.03 -9.47
N TRP A 26 -31.44 -7.27 -10.56
CA TRP A 26 -31.95 -7.82 -11.81
C TRP A 26 -31.04 -8.93 -12.34
N TYR A 27 -29.73 -8.68 -12.39
CA TYR A 27 -28.73 -9.67 -12.79
C TYR A 27 -28.80 -10.93 -11.92
N GLY A 28 -28.73 -10.77 -10.59
CA GLY A 28 -28.79 -11.88 -9.65
C GLY A 28 -30.05 -12.75 -9.78
N ASN A 29 -31.20 -12.11 -10.00
CA ASN A 29 -32.48 -12.80 -10.16
C ASN A 29 -32.65 -13.51 -11.51
N ASN A 30 -31.98 -13.07 -12.58
CA ASN A 30 -32.12 -13.68 -13.91
C ASN A 30 -31.22 -14.91 -14.10
N PHE A 31 -30.02 -14.94 -13.50
CA PHE A 31 -29.06 -16.03 -13.74
C PHE A 31 -29.25 -17.21 -12.78
N SER A 32 -29.33 -16.96 -11.47
CA SER A 32 -29.46 -18.01 -10.46
C SER A 32 -30.06 -17.44 -9.17
N PRO A 33 -31.38 -17.17 -9.15
CA PRO A 33 -32.04 -16.48 -8.03
C PRO A 33 -31.86 -17.19 -6.68
N GLU A 34 -31.80 -18.52 -6.65
CA GLU A 34 -31.58 -19.30 -5.43
C GLU A 34 -30.19 -19.09 -4.85
N ILE A 35 -29.15 -19.21 -5.69
CA ILE A 35 -27.75 -18.97 -5.30
C ILE A 35 -27.57 -17.50 -4.90
N PHE A 36 -28.12 -16.57 -5.68
CA PHE A 36 -28.05 -15.14 -5.40
C PHE A 36 -28.66 -14.80 -4.03
N LYS A 37 -29.91 -15.22 -3.77
CA LYS A 37 -30.57 -15.01 -2.46
C LYS A 37 -29.77 -15.64 -1.33
N LYS A 38 -29.23 -16.84 -1.53
CA LYS A 38 -28.38 -17.52 -0.54
C LYS A 38 -27.09 -16.75 -0.25
N ILE A 39 -26.40 -16.25 -1.27
CA ILE A 39 -25.19 -15.42 -1.10
C ILE A 39 -25.53 -14.11 -0.38
N ILE A 40 -26.57 -13.39 -0.82
CA ILE A 40 -26.99 -12.13 -0.20
C ILE A 40 -27.38 -12.33 1.27
N SER A 41 -28.10 -13.42 1.57
CA SER A 41 -28.43 -13.79 2.95
C SER A 41 -27.15 -14.08 3.75
N ILE A 42 -26.28 -14.95 3.25
CA ILE A 42 -25.03 -15.31 3.96
C ILE A 42 -24.16 -14.07 4.20
N GLN A 43 -23.99 -13.20 3.21
CA GLN A 43 -23.13 -12.01 3.30
C GLN A 43 -23.78 -10.89 4.12
N GLY A 44 -25.09 -10.70 4.00
CA GLY A 44 -25.83 -9.64 4.69
C GLY A 44 -26.03 -9.86 6.18
N PHE A 45 -25.96 -11.11 6.65
CA PHE A 45 -26.07 -11.46 8.07
C PHE A 45 -24.72 -11.80 8.72
N ARG A 46 -23.59 -11.57 8.04
CA ARG A 46 -22.27 -11.78 8.67
C ARG A 46 -22.13 -10.83 9.86
N PRO A 47 -21.57 -11.29 10.99
CA PRO A 47 -21.14 -10.38 12.05
C PRO A 47 -20.17 -9.37 11.45
N VAL A 48 -20.44 -8.08 11.63
CA VAL A 48 -19.58 -6.97 11.22
C VAL A 48 -19.04 -6.29 12.46
N GLY A 49 -17.80 -5.82 12.41
CA GLY A 49 -17.13 -5.29 13.60
C GLY A 49 -15.83 -4.57 13.32
N PHE A 50 -15.19 -4.11 14.39
CA PHE A 50 -13.95 -3.32 14.33
C PHE A 50 -12.71 -4.15 14.01
N THR A 51 -12.79 -5.48 14.10
CA THR A 51 -11.64 -6.38 13.95
C THR A 51 -10.94 -6.20 12.61
N ASN A 52 -11.68 -6.06 11.51
CA ASN A 52 -11.07 -5.82 10.19
C ASN A 52 -10.40 -4.45 10.07
N LEU A 53 -10.94 -3.43 10.73
CA LEU A 53 -10.28 -2.12 10.76
C LEU A 53 -8.94 -2.23 11.49
N VAL A 54 -8.92 -2.85 12.67
CA VAL A 54 -7.67 -3.08 13.41
C VAL A 54 -6.70 -3.89 12.56
N TRP A 55 -7.18 -4.97 11.95
CA TRP A 55 -6.40 -5.85 11.08
C TRP A 55 -5.80 -5.10 9.89
N PHE A 56 -6.53 -4.15 9.28
CA PHE A 56 -6.06 -3.26 8.22
C PHE A 56 -4.77 -2.51 8.62
N PHE A 57 -4.71 -2.02 9.86
CA PHE A 57 -3.57 -1.23 10.35
C PHE A 57 -2.38 -2.09 10.82
N ILE A 58 -2.64 -3.25 11.42
CA ILE A 58 -1.57 -4.04 12.06
C ILE A 58 -0.97 -5.13 11.16
N THR A 59 -1.67 -5.53 10.09
CA THR A 59 -1.24 -6.64 9.22
C THR A 59 -1.14 -6.19 7.78
N PRO A 60 -0.02 -5.63 7.28
CA PRO A 60 0.18 -5.43 5.85
C PRO A 60 0.00 -6.77 5.10
N SER A 61 -0.96 -6.83 4.19
CA SER A 61 -1.29 -8.02 3.38
C SER A 61 -1.90 -7.60 2.07
N PHE A 62 -1.48 -8.27 1.01
CA PHE A 62 -1.89 -8.03 -0.38
C PHE A 62 -2.56 -9.27 -1.01
N ASP A 63 -2.57 -10.39 -0.28
CA ASP A 63 -3.18 -11.65 -0.68
C ASP A 63 -3.60 -12.42 0.60
N THR A 64 -4.02 -13.66 0.45
CA THR A 64 -4.21 -14.67 1.50
C THR A 64 -2.96 -14.86 2.37
N SER A 65 -1.76 -14.57 1.86
CA SER A 65 -0.52 -14.54 2.63
C SER A 65 -0.17 -13.15 3.15
N ILE A 66 0.16 -13.05 4.44
CA ILE A 66 0.63 -11.81 5.08
C ILE A 66 1.94 -11.36 4.45
N PHE A 67 1.94 -10.14 3.91
CA PHE A 67 3.07 -9.56 3.22
C PHE A 67 3.56 -8.29 3.92
N ARG A 68 4.60 -8.43 4.74
CA ARG A 68 5.13 -7.39 5.63
C ARG A 68 5.96 -6.35 4.90
N SER A 69 5.29 -5.43 4.20
CA SER A 69 5.94 -4.34 3.45
C SER A 69 6.05 -3.04 4.26
N SER A 70 7.28 -2.55 4.46
CA SER A 70 7.51 -1.24 5.09
C SER A 70 7.01 -0.07 4.23
N TRP A 71 6.90 -0.25 2.90
CA TRP A 71 6.30 0.74 2.01
C TRP A 71 4.80 0.88 2.22
N TYR A 72 4.10 -0.24 2.50
CA TYR A 72 2.70 -0.18 2.90
C TYR A 72 2.53 0.67 4.16
N ILE A 73 3.37 0.44 5.17
CA ILE A 73 3.34 1.19 6.44
C ILE A 73 3.66 2.66 6.21
N PHE A 74 4.64 2.99 5.37
CA PHE A 74 4.95 4.37 5.00
C PHE A 74 3.75 5.07 4.34
N CYS A 75 3.12 4.44 3.36
CA CYS A 75 1.93 4.98 2.69
C CYS A 75 0.74 5.12 3.65
N LEU A 76 0.59 4.18 4.59
CA LEU A 76 -0.45 4.21 5.61
C LEU A 76 -0.26 5.37 6.59
N ILE A 77 0.95 5.54 7.14
CA ILE A 77 1.29 6.67 8.00
C ILE A 77 1.08 7.98 7.24
N SER A 78 1.48 8.03 5.97
CA SER A 78 1.27 9.21 5.13
C SER A 78 -0.23 9.51 4.95
N ALA A 79 -1.06 8.50 4.68
CA ALA A 79 -2.51 8.67 4.57
C ALA A 79 -3.13 9.21 5.87
N VAL A 80 -2.76 8.62 7.02
CA VAL A 80 -3.21 9.09 8.35
C VAL A 80 -2.75 10.52 8.62
N PHE A 81 -1.50 10.85 8.30
CA PHE A 81 -0.97 12.20 8.46
C PHE A 81 -1.76 13.25 7.65
N PHE A 82 -2.05 12.95 6.38
CA PHE A 82 -2.78 13.88 5.51
C PHE A 82 -4.28 13.95 5.83
N ILE A 83 -4.88 12.98 6.53
CA ILE A 83 -6.24 13.14 7.07
C ILE A 83 -6.33 14.39 7.95
N PHE A 84 -5.35 14.59 8.84
CA PHE A 84 -5.36 15.72 9.78
C PHE A 84 -4.69 16.98 9.24
N ARG A 85 -3.86 16.86 8.20
CA ARG A 85 -3.02 17.95 7.68
C ARG A 85 -3.25 18.28 6.21
N SER A 86 -4.41 17.94 5.66
CA SER A 86 -4.77 18.28 4.28
C SER A 86 -4.93 19.80 4.10
N GLU A 87 -4.01 20.42 3.37
CA GLU A 87 -4.03 21.85 3.08
C GLU A 87 -4.82 22.15 1.80
N GLU A 88 -4.65 21.32 0.77
CA GLU A 88 -5.24 21.52 -0.56
C GLU A 88 -6.60 20.81 -0.72
N LYS A 89 -7.49 21.35 -1.57
CA LYS A 89 -8.81 20.74 -1.85
C LYS A 89 -8.69 19.30 -2.36
N GLY A 90 -7.71 19.02 -3.23
CA GLY A 90 -7.44 17.67 -3.73
C GLY A 90 -7.02 16.71 -2.62
N GLN A 91 -6.18 17.14 -1.68
CA GLN A 91 -5.76 16.34 -0.52
C GLN A 91 -6.93 15.98 0.37
N LYS A 92 -7.84 16.94 0.59
CA LYS A 92 -9.07 16.70 1.36
C LYS A 92 -9.96 15.64 0.72
N ILE A 93 -10.13 15.69 -0.61
CA ILE A 93 -10.94 14.70 -1.34
C ILE A 93 -10.33 13.30 -1.19
N ILE A 94 -9.03 13.15 -1.47
CA ILE A 94 -8.35 11.84 -1.36
C ILE A 94 -8.38 11.31 0.08
N SER A 95 -8.14 12.16 1.07
CA SER A 95 -8.17 11.76 2.48
C SER A 95 -9.58 11.35 2.92
N LEU A 96 -10.61 12.07 2.48
CA LEU A 96 -12.01 11.71 2.74
C LEU A 96 -12.40 10.41 2.01
N SER A 97 -11.93 10.17 0.79
CA SER A 97 -12.14 8.91 0.08
C SER A 97 -11.48 7.72 0.80
N PHE A 98 -10.27 7.91 1.34
CA PHE A 98 -9.61 6.90 2.17
C PHE A 98 -10.40 6.62 3.45
N VAL A 99 -10.83 7.66 4.19
CA VAL A 99 -11.65 7.50 5.41
C VAL A 99 -12.98 6.83 5.10
N TYR A 100 -13.65 7.24 4.02
CA TYR A 100 -14.88 6.61 3.55
C TYR A 100 -14.66 5.12 3.31
N TRP A 101 -13.56 4.74 2.67
CA TRP A 101 -13.25 3.34 2.45
C TRP A 101 -12.98 2.58 3.75
N LEU A 102 -12.30 3.17 4.73
CA LEU A 102 -12.14 2.55 6.05
C LEU A 102 -13.49 2.28 6.72
N VAL A 103 -14.46 3.18 6.56
CA VAL A 103 -15.84 2.96 7.03
C VAL A 103 -16.49 1.81 6.26
N ILE A 104 -16.32 1.72 4.93
CA ILE A 104 -16.83 0.59 4.15
C ILE A 104 -16.22 -0.73 4.65
N VAL A 105 -14.93 -0.78 4.91
CA VAL A 105 -14.29 -1.97 5.51
C VAL A 105 -14.98 -2.32 6.82
N MET A 106 -15.18 -1.38 7.74
CA MET A 106 -15.87 -1.64 9.00
C MET A 106 -17.30 -2.17 8.83
N LEU A 107 -18.05 -1.65 7.85
CA LEU A 107 -19.47 -1.94 7.67
C LEU A 107 -19.75 -3.19 6.83
N SER A 108 -18.80 -3.63 6.01
CA SER A 108 -19.01 -4.71 5.02
C SER A 108 -18.13 -5.94 5.20
N SER A 109 -17.10 -5.86 6.04
CA SER A 109 -16.20 -7.00 6.27
C SER A 109 -16.64 -7.83 7.47
N GLY A 110 -16.61 -9.15 7.31
CA GLY A 110 -17.00 -10.09 8.36
C GLY A 110 -15.98 -10.10 9.51
N GLU A 111 -16.42 -10.00 10.75
CA GLU A 111 -15.56 -9.90 11.95
C GLU A 111 -14.56 -11.05 12.10
N THR A 112 -14.95 -12.24 11.64
CA THR A 112 -14.14 -13.47 11.69
C THR A 112 -13.47 -13.83 10.36
N ASP A 113 -13.80 -13.13 9.27
CA ASP A 113 -13.34 -13.41 7.91
C ASP A 113 -12.43 -12.26 7.42
N LEU A 114 -11.18 -12.27 7.91
CA LEU A 114 -10.19 -11.20 7.72
C LEU A 114 -9.53 -11.28 6.35
N LEU A 115 -10.26 -10.88 5.31
CA LEU A 115 -9.81 -10.99 3.92
C LEU A 115 -9.04 -9.75 3.46
N ALA A 116 -7.84 -9.95 2.91
CA ALA A 116 -6.94 -8.87 2.49
C ALA A 116 -7.52 -8.01 1.34
N TRP A 117 -8.43 -8.56 0.54
CA TRP A 117 -9.02 -7.87 -0.61
C TRP A 117 -9.83 -6.64 -0.22
N TYR A 118 -10.31 -6.55 1.03
CA TYR A 118 -11.09 -5.40 1.51
C TYR A 118 -10.24 -4.12 1.51
N ARG A 119 -8.93 -4.24 1.33
CA ARG A 119 -7.97 -3.14 1.35
C ARG A 119 -7.62 -2.62 -0.03
N PHE A 120 -7.86 -3.40 -1.08
CA PHE A 120 -7.40 -3.06 -2.42
C PHE A 120 -7.90 -1.69 -2.89
N PRO A 121 -9.17 -1.31 -2.65
CA PRO A 121 -9.63 0.01 -3.05
C PRO A 121 -9.03 1.16 -2.24
N ALA A 122 -8.40 0.88 -1.09
CA ALA A 122 -7.65 1.88 -0.33
C ALA A 122 -6.27 2.18 -0.94
N PHE A 123 -5.68 1.24 -1.69
CA PHE A 123 -4.30 1.33 -2.16
C PHE A 123 -4.04 2.54 -3.07
N PRO A 124 -4.91 2.92 -4.01
CA PRO A 124 -4.70 4.13 -4.80
C PRO A 124 -4.61 5.39 -3.93
N PHE A 125 -5.47 5.51 -2.91
CA PHE A 125 -5.45 6.66 -2.00
C PHE A 125 -4.18 6.65 -1.14
N MET A 126 -3.80 5.49 -0.62
CA MET A 126 -2.54 5.32 0.12
C MET A 126 -1.31 5.63 -0.74
N ALA A 127 -1.29 5.24 -2.01
CA ALA A 127 -0.21 5.52 -2.94
C ALA A 127 -0.08 7.03 -3.22
N ILE A 128 -1.20 7.72 -3.46
CA ILE A 128 -1.22 9.18 -3.63
C ILE A 128 -0.72 9.87 -2.34
N SER A 129 -1.24 9.48 -1.18
CA SER A 129 -0.77 10.02 0.11
C SER A 129 0.71 9.71 0.36
N GLY A 130 1.20 8.54 -0.02
CA GLY A 130 2.61 8.17 0.04
C GLY A 130 3.48 9.06 -0.84
N ALA A 131 3.03 9.39 -2.06
CA ALA A 131 3.73 10.35 -2.92
C ALA A 131 3.80 11.75 -2.30
N TRP A 132 2.74 12.20 -1.64
CA TRP A 132 2.77 13.44 -0.85
C TRP A 132 3.70 13.33 0.35
N GLY A 133 3.77 12.16 1.01
CA GLY A 133 4.71 11.86 2.08
C GLY A 133 6.15 11.99 1.62
N ILE A 134 6.49 11.43 0.45
CA ILE A 134 7.81 11.58 -0.19
C ILE A 134 8.12 13.06 -0.47
N ARG A 135 7.16 13.80 -1.05
CA ARG A 135 7.30 15.24 -1.27
C ARG A 135 7.52 16.00 0.04
N TYR A 136 6.87 15.58 1.13
CA TYR A 136 7.00 16.19 2.44
C TYR A 136 8.41 16.01 3.02
N ILE A 137 8.93 14.78 3.03
CA ILE A 137 10.28 14.47 3.56
C ILE A 137 11.39 15.09 2.71
N PHE A 138 11.19 15.29 1.40
CA PHE A 138 12.14 16.05 0.58
C PHE A 138 12.20 17.54 0.95
N LYS A 139 11.06 18.14 1.29
CA LYS A 139 11.01 19.56 1.69
C LYS A 139 11.55 19.76 3.09
N LYS A 140 11.15 18.90 4.02
CA LYS A 140 11.56 18.88 5.43
C LYS A 140 12.41 17.66 5.68
N ALA A 141 13.72 17.80 5.52
CA ALA A 141 14.71 16.76 5.75
C ALA A 141 15.32 16.89 7.16
N ASP A 142 14.45 17.03 8.17
CA ASP A 142 14.86 17.04 9.58
C ASP A 142 15.15 15.62 10.08
N PHE A 143 15.62 15.50 11.33
CA PHE A 143 15.98 14.19 11.88
C PHE A 143 14.80 13.21 11.91
N MET A 144 13.59 13.64 12.29
CA MET A 144 12.43 12.75 12.40
C MET A 144 11.95 12.24 11.04
N THR A 145 11.84 13.14 10.06
CA THR A 145 11.49 12.79 8.68
C THR A 145 12.53 11.89 8.04
N SER A 146 13.82 12.13 8.30
CA SER A 146 14.92 11.27 7.85
C SER A 146 14.87 9.89 8.52
N PHE A 147 14.60 9.83 9.82
CA PHE A 147 14.43 8.58 10.56
C PHE A 147 13.30 7.73 9.98
N LEU A 148 12.13 8.33 9.77
CA LEU A 148 10.99 7.64 9.16
C LEU A 148 11.28 7.22 7.71
N GLY A 149 11.89 8.11 6.92
CA GLY A 149 12.25 7.82 5.52
C GLY A 149 13.24 6.67 5.40
N VAL A 150 14.38 6.74 6.10
CA VAL A 150 15.41 5.69 6.12
C VAL A 150 14.85 4.39 6.67
N GLY A 151 14.16 4.43 7.81
CA GLY A 151 13.64 3.24 8.48
C GLY A 151 12.56 2.50 7.70
N LEU A 152 11.66 3.21 7.03
CA LEU A 152 10.53 2.59 6.33
C LEU A 152 10.81 2.32 4.85
N LEU A 153 11.47 3.24 4.12
CA LEU A 153 11.64 3.09 2.68
C LEU A 153 12.72 2.06 2.29
N LEU A 154 13.70 1.85 3.16
CA LEU A 154 14.71 0.79 2.98
C LEU A 154 14.26 -0.57 3.52
N GLY A 155 13.14 -0.63 4.25
CA GLY A 155 12.65 -1.85 4.89
C GLY A 155 12.20 -2.94 3.92
N SER A 156 11.87 -2.58 2.67
CA SER A 156 11.57 -3.53 1.57
C SER A 156 12.72 -4.48 1.28
N ARG A 157 13.96 -4.15 1.67
CA ARG A 157 15.10 -5.06 1.56
C ARG A 157 14.88 -6.38 2.30
N SER A 158 14.17 -6.37 3.43
CA SER A 158 13.86 -7.59 4.18
C SER A 158 13.05 -8.62 3.38
N LEU A 159 12.37 -8.16 2.32
CA LEU A 159 11.59 -8.98 1.42
C LEU A 159 12.44 -9.67 0.33
N LEU A 160 13.70 -9.24 0.16
CA LEU A 160 14.66 -9.82 -0.79
C LEU A 160 15.56 -10.90 -0.14
N VAL A 161 15.13 -11.43 1.00
CA VAL A 161 15.92 -12.35 1.83
C VAL A 161 15.18 -13.67 1.94
N ASN A 162 15.88 -14.78 1.76
CA ASN A 162 15.41 -16.10 2.15
C ASN A 162 16.54 -16.87 2.84
N ALA A 163 16.27 -18.09 3.29
CA ALA A 163 17.25 -18.91 4.01
C ALA A 163 18.56 -19.16 3.21
N PHE A 164 18.53 -18.97 1.89
CA PHE A 164 19.66 -19.21 0.98
C PHE A 164 20.30 -17.92 0.45
N ARG A 165 19.67 -16.76 0.68
CA ARG A 165 20.20 -15.41 0.40
C ARG A 165 20.20 -14.57 1.67
N PRO A 166 21.08 -14.85 2.64
CA PRO A 166 21.14 -14.08 3.88
C PRO A 166 21.48 -12.62 3.59
N SER A 167 20.79 -11.72 4.30
CA SER A 167 20.93 -10.29 4.08
C SER A 167 22.06 -9.69 4.90
N VAL A 168 22.64 -8.61 4.36
CA VAL A 168 23.74 -7.77 4.88
C VAL A 168 24.08 -8.01 6.34
N SER A 169 25.37 -8.25 6.59
CA SER A 169 25.90 -8.49 7.92
C SER A 169 25.40 -7.45 8.93
N SER A 170 25.13 -7.93 10.15
CA SER A 170 24.66 -7.09 11.25
C SER A 170 25.58 -5.89 11.50
N GLY A 171 26.90 -6.08 11.33
CA GLY A 171 27.89 -5.01 11.35
C GLY A 171 27.60 -3.92 10.32
N VAL A 172 27.49 -4.28 9.03
CA VAL A 172 27.23 -3.30 7.97
C VAL A 172 25.90 -2.57 8.19
N PHE A 173 24.84 -3.25 8.65
CA PHE A 173 23.58 -2.58 8.99
C PHE A 173 23.76 -1.54 10.11
N ARG A 174 24.45 -1.92 11.20
CA ARG A 174 24.72 -1.05 12.36
C ARG A 174 25.57 0.16 12.02
N PHE A 175 26.40 0.10 10.97
CA PHE A 175 27.16 1.26 10.49
C PHE A 175 26.37 2.11 9.50
N VAL A 176 25.68 1.50 8.55
CA VAL A 176 24.99 2.22 7.46
C VAL A 176 23.83 3.06 7.98
N ILE A 177 23.00 2.52 8.89
CA ILE A 177 21.82 3.27 9.36
C ILE A 177 22.22 4.57 10.10
N PRO A 178 23.12 4.55 11.11
CA PRO A 178 23.60 5.78 11.72
C PRO A 178 24.29 6.71 10.73
N ALA A 179 25.08 6.18 9.79
CA ALA A 179 25.74 7.00 8.77
C ALA A 179 24.72 7.78 7.92
N LEU A 180 23.63 7.15 7.50
CA LEU A 180 22.55 7.81 6.75
C LEU A 180 21.79 8.86 7.58
N LEU A 181 21.65 8.64 8.89
CA LEU A 181 20.97 9.59 9.80
C LEU A 181 21.90 10.71 10.31
N THR A 182 23.22 10.56 10.17
CA THR A 182 24.19 11.52 10.70
C THR A 182 24.00 12.93 10.11
N PRO A 183 23.80 13.12 8.79
CA PRO A 183 23.61 14.46 8.24
C PRO A 183 22.40 15.22 8.82
N SER A 184 21.27 14.54 9.03
CA SER A 184 20.06 15.18 9.59
C SER A 184 20.18 15.43 11.09
N LEU A 185 20.93 14.59 11.81
CA LEU A 185 21.29 14.83 13.20
C LEU A 185 22.22 16.04 13.34
N LEU A 186 23.27 16.12 12.52
CA LEU A 186 24.20 17.26 12.50
C LEU A 186 23.50 18.57 12.10
N ASP A 187 22.53 18.51 11.16
CA ASP A 187 21.70 19.67 10.82
C ASP A 187 20.86 20.14 12.03
N SER A 188 20.30 19.20 12.80
CA SER A 188 19.49 19.52 13.98
C SER A 188 20.31 20.16 15.11
N VAL A 189 21.58 19.79 15.26
CA VAL A 189 22.48 20.33 16.30
C VAL A 189 23.15 21.63 15.87
N PHE A 190 23.67 21.68 14.65
CA PHE A 190 24.53 22.78 14.18
C PHE A 190 23.83 23.76 13.22
N ASN A 191 22.65 23.42 12.70
CA ASN A 191 21.83 24.24 11.79
C ASN A 191 22.63 24.84 10.62
N LYS A 192 23.53 24.05 10.02
CA LYS A 192 24.37 24.47 8.90
C LYS A 192 23.76 24.07 7.57
N LYS A 193 23.76 25.00 6.60
CA LYS A 193 23.24 24.76 5.24
C LYS A 193 23.81 23.51 4.57
N THR A 194 25.08 23.18 4.82
CA THR A 194 25.74 21.98 4.28
C THR A 194 25.10 20.69 4.77
N PHE A 195 24.80 20.59 6.08
CA PHE A 195 24.17 19.40 6.66
C PHE A 195 22.73 19.24 6.18
N LYS A 196 22.00 20.35 6.04
CA LYS A 196 20.68 20.36 5.41
C LYS A 196 20.70 19.85 3.96
N LEU A 197 21.70 20.26 3.17
CA LEU A 197 21.86 19.80 1.80
C LEU A 197 22.20 18.29 1.74
N LEU A 198 23.13 17.85 2.58
CA LEU A 198 23.49 16.43 2.72
C LEU A 198 22.30 15.58 3.15
N SER A 199 21.52 16.02 4.14
CA SER A 199 20.31 15.35 4.60
C SER A 199 19.31 15.16 3.45
N ARG A 200 19.05 16.22 2.66
CA ARG A 200 18.20 16.11 1.47
C ARG A 200 18.74 15.13 0.44
N ALA A 201 20.04 15.17 0.16
CA ALA A 201 20.67 14.24 -0.78
C ALA A 201 20.53 12.79 -0.31
N VAL A 202 20.70 12.53 0.99
CA VAL A 202 20.47 11.21 1.58
C VAL A 202 19.03 10.76 1.39
N ILE A 203 18.03 11.59 1.69
CA ILE A 203 16.63 11.22 1.52
C ILE A 203 16.32 10.89 0.06
N VAL A 204 16.85 11.66 -0.91
CA VAL A 204 16.70 11.36 -2.34
C VAL A 204 17.29 9.99 -2.68
N GLY A 205 18.52 9.71 -2.23
CA GLY A 205 19.15 8.40 -2.45
C GLY A 205 18.36 7.25 -1.81
N VAL A 206 17.89 7.45 -0.58
CA VAL A 206 17.05 6.48 0.16
C VAL A 206 15.76 6.16 -0.59
N VAL A 207 15.06 7.18 -1.09
CA VAL A 207 13.83 6.99 -1.87
C VAL A 207 14.13 6.21 -3.14
N ALA A 208 15.17 6.59 -3.90
CA ALA A 208 15.53 5.93 -5.15
C ALA A 208 15.90 4.45 -4.95
N VAL A 209 16.79 4.17 -3.99
CA VAL A 209 17.21 2.80 -3.66
C VAL A 209 16.06 1.98 -3.08
N GLY A 210 15.25 2.57 -2.21
CA GLY A 210 14.08 1.91 -1.62
C GLY A 210 13.03 1.54 -2.68
N MET A 211 12.76 2.43 -3.64
CA MET A 211 11.88 2.16 -4.77
C MET A 211 12.43 1.02 -5.62
N TRP A 212 13.72 1.05 -5.93
CA TRP A 212 14.38 0.00 -6.70
C TRP A 212 14.23 -1.37 -6.03
N TRP A 213 14.49 -1.48 -4.73
CA TRP A 213 14.28 -2.73 -3.99
C TRP A 213 12.81 -3.17 -3.96
N ASN A 214 11.88 -2.24 -3.80
CA ASN A 214 10.46 -2.55 -3.76
C ASN A 214 9.98 -3.13 -5.11
N VAL A 215 10.31 -2.45 -6.21
CA VAL A 215 10.03 -2.88 -7.58
C VAL A 215 10.65 -4.26 -7.84
N LYS A 216 11.94 -4.42 -7.54
CA LYS A 216 12.65 -5.69 -7.72
C LYS A 216 11.96 -6.81 -6.94
N HIS A 217 11.53 -6.55 -5.72
CA HIS A 217 10.84 -7.57 -4.96
C HIS A 217 9.51 -7.98 -5.61
N ILE A 218 8.65 -7.01 -5.96
CA ILE A 218 7.33 -7.29 -6.56
C ILE A 218 7.46 -8.18 -7.79
N TYR A 219 8.41 -7.86 -8.67
CA TYR A 219 8.59 -8.58 -9.91
C TYR A 219 9.23 -9.97 -9.75
N ASN A 220 9.92 -10.23 -8.63
CA ASN A 220 10.55 -11.52 -8.33
C ASN A 220 9.88 -12.28 -7.19
N ALA A 221 8.73 -11.84 -6.70
CA ALA A 221 8.13 -12.38 -5.47
C ALA A 221 7.83 -13.89 -5.59
N TYR A 222 7.34 -14.33 -6.76
CA TYR A 222 7.09 -15.74 -7.04
C TYR A 222 8.40 -16.55 -7.06
N GLU A 223 9.39 -16.11 -7.82
CA GLU A 223 10.70 -16.78 -7.94
C GLU A 223 11.38 -16.91 -6.57
N LEU A 224 11.38 -15.83 -5.77
CA LEU A 224 11.93 -15.81 -4.42
C LEU A 224 11.20 -16.76 -3.47
N ALA A 225 9.88 -16.91 -3.61
CA ALA A 225 9.09 -17.84 -2.81
C ALA A 225 9.33 -19.30 -3.21
N CYS A 226 9.56 -19.55 -4.50
CA CYS A 226 9.75 -20.87 -5.09
C CYS A 226 11.21 -21.37 -5.07
N GLU A 227 12.18 -20.53 -4.70
CA GLU A 227 13.60 -20.93 -4.60
C GLU A 227 13.83 -22.06 -3.56
N SER A 228 12.92 -22.23 -2.59
CA SER A 228 13.03 -23.24 -1.52
C SER A 228 11.97 -24.35 -1.58
N LYS A 229 11.07 -24.33 -2.57
CA LYS A 229 9.92 -25.24 -2.67
C LYS A 229 9.59 -25.52 -4.13
N THR A 230 9.16 -26.74 -4.44
CA THR A 230 8.67 -27.05 -5.79
C THR A 230 7.33 -26.35 -6.01
N CYS A 231 7.33 -25.28 -6.79
CA CYS A 231 6.11 -24.60 -7.21
C CYS A 231 5.64 -25.16 -8.56
N PRO A 232 4.33 -25.37 -8.76
CA PRO A 232 3.81 -25.64 -10.09
C PRO A 232 4.03 -24.39 -10.95
N MET A 233 4.84 -24.52 -12.00
CA MET A 233 4.89 -23.52 -13.06
C MET A 233 3.60 -23.66 -13.88
N VAL A 234 2.74 -22.65 -13.80
CA VAL A 234 1.58 -22.56 -14.69
C VAL A 234 2.13 -22.28 -16.09
N PRO A 235 1.71 -23.00 -17.15
CA PRO A 235 2.17 -22.75 -18.52
C PRO A 235 2.02 -21.26 -18.85
N SER A 236 3.12 -20.61 -19.22
CA SER A 236 3.07 -19.19 -19.59
C SER A 236 2.41 -19.06 -20.96
N THR A 237 1.37 -18.25 -21.03
CA THR A 237 0.77 -17.79 -22.29
C THR A 237 1.46 -16.50 -22.74
N VAL A 238 1.36 -16.16 -24.03
CA VAL A 238 1.82 -14.85 -24.53
C VAL A 238 1.19 -13.69 -23.74
N LEU A 239 -0.07 -13.84 -23.33
CA LEU A 239 -0.82 -12.89 -22.51
C LEU A 239 -0.28 -12.77 -21.07
N SER A 240 0.14 -13.88 -20.44
CA SER A 240 0.78 -13.82 -19.13
C SER A 240 2.19 -13.24 -19.18
N ASN A 241 2.89 -13.38 -20.31
CA ASN A 241 4.22 -12.77 -20.52
C ASN A 241 4.17 -11.27 -20.88
N LEU A 242 3.02 -10.79 -21.37
CA LEU A 242 2.72 -9.36 -21.59
C LEU A 242 2.51 -8.58 -20.29
N HIS A 243 2.38 -9.25 -19.13
CA HIS A 243 2.16 -8.61 -17.84
C HIS A 243 3.37 -7.81 -17.33
N TYR A 244 4.56 -8.02 -17.91
CA TYR A 244 5.78 -7.26 -17.60
C TYR A 244 6.06 -6.23 -18.71
N PRO A 245 5.79 -4.93 -18.49
CA PRO A 245 6.20 -3.92 -19.46
C PRO A 245 7.72 -3.95 -19.63
N VAL A 246 8.20 -3.70 -20.86
CA VAL A 246 9.59 -3.96 -21.29
C VAL A 246 10.64 -3.38 -20.33
N ILE A 247 10.43 -2.15 -19.85
CA ILE A 247 11.38 -1.48 -18.94
C ILE A 247 11.54 -2.20 -17.60
N TRP A 248 10.53 -2.93 -17.14
CA TRP A 248 10.55 -3.63 -15.85
C TRP A 248 11.21 -5.00 -15.93
N ARG A 249 11.43 -5.53 -17.13
CA ARG A 249 12.14 -6.80 -17.34
C ARG A 249 13.58 -6.75 -16.83
N LEU A 250 14.21 -5.57 -16.84
CA LEU A 250 15.53 -5.33 -16.25
C LEU A 250 15.60 -5.64 -14.74
N PHE A 251 14.46 -5.75 -14.06
CA PHE A 251 14.39 -6.04 -12.63
C PHE A 251 14.06 -7.50 -12.32
N VAL A 252 13.81 -8.36 -13.32
CA VAL A 252 13.48 -9.78 -13.16
C VAL A 252 14.76 -10.62 -13.05
N LEU A 253 14.80 -11.62 -12.15
CA LEU A 253 15.98 -12.43 -11.84
C LEU A 253 16.15 -13.65 -12.76
N GLY A 254 15.13 -14.01 -13.53
CA GLY A 254 15.22 -14.92 -14.66
C GLY A 254 14.00 -14.79 -15.56
N GLU A 255 14.18 -14.54 -16.86
CA GLU A 255 13.04 -14.72 -17.78
C GLU A 255 12.73 -16.22 -17.85
N PRO A 256 11.46 -16.65 -17.73
CA PRO A 256 11.11 -18.02 -18.08
C PRO A 256 11.48 -18.24 -19.54
N THR A 257 12.51 -19.06 -19.77
CA THR A 257 12.95 -19.44 -21.11
C THR A 257 11.79 -20.14 -21.80
N LEU A 258 11.37 -19.63 -22.96
CA LEU A 258 10.40 -20.27 -23.84
C LEU A 258 11.01 -21.61 -24.31
N HIS A 259 10.68 -22.69 -23.61
CA HIS A 259 10.87 -24.06 -24.08
C HIS A 259 9.53 -24.76 -24.08
#